data_AF-G7W4V9-F1
#
_entry.id   AF-G7W4V9-F1
#
_cell.length_a   1.000
_cell.length_b   1.000
_cell.length_c   1.000
_cell.angle_alpha   90.00
_cell.angle_beta   90.00
_cell.angle_gamma   90.00
#
_symmetry.space_group_name_H-M   'P 1'
#
loop_
_entity.id
_entity.type
_entity.pdbx_description
1 polymer ?
#
loop_
_entity_poly.entity_id
_entity_poly.type
_entity_poly.pdbx_seq_one_letter_code
_entity_poly.pdbx_strand_id
1 'polypeptide(L)' 'MMNQGVTLLRVERARKRLYQVQKKYGFLTHPKVIEQSRKLDDLLNQYQTCKSRP' A
#
# COMPACT_ATOMS: atom_id res chain seq x y z
N MET A 1 9.91 13.99 -12.41
CA MET A 1 8.49 13.59 -12.52
C MET A 1 8.33 12.20 -11.89
N MET A 2 7.49 12.05 -10.87
CA MET A 2 7.19 10.73 -10.31
C MET A 2 6.44 9.92 -11.38
N ASN A 3 7.05 8.84 -11.84
CA ASN A 3 6.44 7.96 -12.83
C ASN A 3 5.22 7.28 -12.19
N GLN A 4 4.01 7.69 -12.57
CA GLN A 4 2.75 7.15 -12.04
C GLN A 4 2.71 5.61 -12.14
N GLY A 5 3.30 5.03 -13.19
CA GLY A 5 3.42 3.57 -13.34
C GLY A 5 4.29 2.90 -12.27
N VAL A 6 5.35 3.56 -11.80
CA VAL A 6 6.20 3.04 -10.71
C VAL A 6 5.45 3.10 -9.37
N THR A 7 4.69 4.17 -9.14
CA THR A 7 3.86 4.29 -7.93
C THR A 7 2.75 3.23 -7.90
N LEU A 8 2.07 3.00 -9.02
CA LEU A 8 1.03 1.96 -9.13
C LEU A 8 1.60 0.56 -8.91
N LEU A 9 2.78 0.25 -9.47
CA LEU A 9 3.45 -1.03 -9.23
C LEU A 9 3.79 -1.24 -7.75
N ARG A 10 4.18 -0.18 -7.04
CA ARG A 10 4.44 -0.23 -5.60
C ARG A 10 3.16 -0.47 -4.79
N VAL A 11 2.06 0.18 -5.17
CA VAL A 11 0.73 -0.06 -4.57
C VAL A 11 0.32 -1.52 -4.74
N GLU A 12 0.39 -2.08 -5.94
CA GLU A 12 0.03 -3.48 -6.20
C GLU A 12 0.89 -4.47 -5.42
N ARG A 13 2.20 -4.20 -5.30
CA ARG A 13 3.10 -5.02 -4.47
C ARG A 13 2.74 -4.95 -2.99
N ALA A 14 2.45 -3.75 -2.47
CA ALA A 14 2.03 -3.58 -1.09
C ALA A 14 0.69 -4.26 -0.80
N ARG A 15 -0.25 -4.19 -1.75
CA ARG A 15 -1.56 -4.86 -1.67
C ARG A 15 -1.42 -6.38 -1.57
N LYS A 16 -0.61 -6.99 -2.44
CA LYS A 16 -0.32 -8.44 -2.39
C LYS A 16 0.35 -8.84 -1.08
N ARG A 17 1.29 -8.03 -0.57
CA ARG A 17 1.95 -8.28 0.72
C ARG A 17 0.95 -8.22 1.88
N LEU A 18 0.07 -7.22 1.92
CA LEU A 18 -0.94 -7.11 2.96
C LEU A 18 -1.83 -8.36 2.99
N TYR A 19 -2.29 -8.84 1.83
CA TYR A 19 -3.06 -10.08 1.74
C TYR A 19 -2.30 -11.30 2.29
N GLN A 20 -1.02 -11.44 1.95
CA GLN A 20 -0.18 -12.53 2.48
C GLN A 20 0.01 -12.42 4.00
N VAL A 21 0.23 -11.22 4.53
CA VAL A 21 0.41 -10.98 5.96
C VAL A 21 -0.89 -11.24 6.72
N GLN A 22 -2.03 -10.82 6.20
CA GLN A 22 -3.36 -11.14 6.75
C GLN A 22 -3.59 -12.66 6.78
N LYS A 23 -3.30 -13.36 5.67
CA LYS A 23 -3.43 -14.81 5.62
C LYS A 23 -2.52 -15.52 6.63
N LYS A 24 -1.33 -14.97 6.90
CA LYS A 24 -0.35 -15.57 7.82
C LYS A 24 -0.64 -15.31 9.30
N TYR A 25 -1.06 -14.10 9.65
CA TYR A 25 -1.16 -13.67 11.06
C TYR A 25 -2.61 -13.48 11.54
N GLY A 26 -3.60 -13.67 10.66
CA GLY A 26 -5.01 -13.49 10.98
C GLY A 26 -5.50 -12.06 10.72
N PHE A 27 -6.58 -11.69 11.40
CA PHE A 27 -7.31 -10.44 11.19
C PHE A 27 -6.47 -9.17 11.37
N LEU A 28 -7.08 -8.03 11.03
CA LEU A 28 -6.51 -6.68 10.98
C LEU A 28 -5.87 -6.16 12.28
N THR A 29 -5.99 -6.89 13.40
CA THR A 29 -5.46 -6.48 14.70
C THR A 29 -4.00 -6.89 14.93
N HIS A 30 -3.43 -7.76 14.09
CA HIS A 30 -2.03 -8.16 14.27
C HIS A 30 -1.08 -7.00 13.91
N PRO A 31 -0.08 -6.66 14.75
CA PRO A 31 0.80 -5.51 14.54
C PRO A 31 1.46 -5.47 13.14
N LYS A 32 1.87 -6.63 12.62
CA LYS A 32 2.44 -6.76 11.27
C LYS A 32 1.43 -6.46 10.15
N VAL A 33 0.15 -6.78 10.34
CA VAL A 33 -0.92 -6.45 9.39
C VAL A 33 -1.15 -4.94 9.39
N ILE A 34 -1.20 -4.32 10.56
CA ILE A 34 -1.35 -2.86 10.73
C ILE A 34 -0.18 -2.10 10.08
N GLU A 35 1.04 -2.57 10.28
CA GLU A 35 2.23 -1.96 9.67
C GLU A 35 2.20 -2.05 8.13
N GLN A 36 1.80 -3.18 7.57
CA GLN A 36 1.66 -3.33 6.13
C GLN A 36 0.48 -2.50 5.58
N SER A 37 -0.60 -2.34 6.33
CA SER A 37 -1.73 -1.48 5.96
C SER A 37 -1.29 -0.02 5.87
N ARG A 38 -0.57 0.48 6.87
CA ARG A 38 -0.02 1.85 6.84
C ARG A 38 0.87 2.09 5.62
N LYS A 39 1.74 1.13 5.29
CA LYS A 39 2.58 1.21 4.09
C LYS A 39 1.78 1.26 2.79
N LEU A 40 0.66 0.54 2.71
CA LEU A 40 -0.24 0.60 1.57
C LEU A 40 -0.95 1.96 1.48
N ASP A 41 -1.42 2.49 2.60
CA ASP A 41 -2.08 3.80 2.68
C ASP A 41 -1.13 4.93 2.28
N ASP A 42 0.12 4.92 2.74
CA ASP A 42 1.12 5.91 2.34
C ASP A 42 1.37 5.92 0.82
N LEU A 43 1.39 4.73 0.20
CA LEU A 43 1.55 4.59 -1.25
C LEU A 43 0.32 5.05 -2.02
N LEU A 44 -0.88 4.79 -1.50
CA LEU A 44 -2.13 5.28 -2.08
C LEU A 44 -2.22 6.80 -1.99
N ASN A 45 -1.84 7.39 -0.85
CA ASN A 45 -1.77 8.83 -0.67
C ASN A 45 -0.77 9.45 -1.65
N GLN A 46 0.42 8.88 -1.81
CA GLN A 46 1.39 9.34 -2.81
C GLN A 46 0.82 9.27 -4.24
N TYR A 47 0.12 8.19 -4.58
CA TYR A 47 -0.52 8.06 -5.88
C TYR A 47 -1.64 9.10 -6.09
N GLN A 48 -2.49 9.30 -5.08
CA GLN A 48 -3.58 10.28 -5.08
C GLN A 48 -3.02 11.69 -5.24
N THR A 49 -2.02 12.09 -4.46
CA THR A 49 -1.35 13.40 -4.57
C THR A 49 -0.69 13.62 -5.93
N CYS A 50 -0.16 12.56 -6.55
CA CYS A 50 0.36 12.63 -7.92
C CYS A 50 -0.74 12.74 -8.99
N LYS A 51 -1.98 12.37 -8.67
CA LYS A 51 -3.16 12.47 -9.54
C LYS A 51 -3.93 13.77 -9.35
N SER A 52 -3.84 14.41 -8.19
CA SER A 52 -4.58 15.63 -7.82
C SER A 52 -3.79 16.93 -7.97
N ARG A 53 -2.57 16.88 -8.53
CA ARG A 53 -1.89 18.10 -9.01
C ARG A 53 -2.50 18.49 -10.37
N PRO A 54 -3.09 19.70 -10.52
CA PRO A 54 -3.63 20.20 -11.78
C PRO A 54 -2.54 20.36 -12.84
#